data_AF-A0A7S4GCE7-F1
#
_entry.id   AF-A0A7S4GCE7-F1
#
_cell.length_a   1.000
_cell.length_b   1.000
_cell.length_c   1.000
_cell.angle_alpha   90.00
_cell.angle_beta   90.00
_cell.angle_gamma   90.00
#
_symmetry.space_group_name_H-M   'P 1'
#
loop_
_entity.id
_entity.type
_entity.pdbx_description
1 polymer ?
#
loop_
_entity_poly.entity_id
_entity_poly.type
_entity_poly.pdbx_seq_one_letter_code
_entity_poly.pdbx_strand_id
1 'polypeptide(L)'
;FFSQCHVRPLPRSPKGAMPASSRRGESRRGESRRGGSRRGDKSPARSSSPARRVSNDAHKNWLNSHQLEGDGLLHLLYHHLWKKNKQFQSCPGARIPDTVVYEHNFPRAWYRYEAKNQEIVKLSGRFLDTSHICNSFSQPVEGTDVVAKFLFSAEDEQTGRWVTSVEYFTKDALFIFLNLRKERPDGILQRFVSAKTKHNSQIQAIWSPRVTMVQRRSNKHSLDDKLVSPYERCVTFDGPSHYSEDKLCALPSQEHIKQLCLSFVEHFHSTDHKTITRMVLFFKVDAADNVWLLWCNSLRIAPPKFQSNARRLPLNLAPHFVTPKAHVGPVSADEAMAQTLHD
;
A
#
# COMPACT_ATOMS: atom_id res chain seq x y z
N PHE A 1 19.87 30.38 47.52
CA PHE A 1 19.75 31.34 46.40
C PHE A 1 18.30 31.45 46.00
N PHE A 2 17.64 32.50 46.48
CA PHE A 2 16.28 32.90 46.10
C PHE A 2 16.30 33.44 44.66
N SER A 3 15.25 33.15 43.88
CA SER A 3 14.42 34.23 43.33
C SER A 3 13.07 33.69 42.84
N GLN A 4 12.02 34.21 43.47
CA GLN A 4 10.62 34.16 43.04
C GLN A 4 10.42 35.22 41.94
N CYS A 5 9.44 35.02 41.06
CA CYS A 5 8.66 36.15 40.55
C CYS A 5 7.20 35.74 40.32
N HIS A 6 6.33 36.70 40.62
CA HIS A 6 4.94 36.61 40.99
C HIS A 6 4.03 37.17 39.87
N VAL A 7 2.83 36.60 39.70
CA VAL A 7 1.51 37.29 39.68
C VAL A 7 1.25 38.30 38.52
N ARG A 8 0.19 38.23 37.69
CA ARG A 8 -1.26 38.41 38.00
C ARG A 8 -2.13 38.24 36.72
N PRO A 9 -3.47 38.08 36.82
CA PRO A 9 -4.37 37.69 35.72
C PRO A 9 -5.48 38.73 35.33
N LEU A 10 -6.19 38.42 34.22
CA LEU A 10 -7.57 38.83 33.78
C LEU A 10 -7.78 40.29 33.26
N PRO A 11 -8.71 40.52 32.29
CA PRO A 11 -10.14 40.70 32.64
C PRO A 11 -11.19 40.12 31.65
N ARG A 12 -12.44 40.25 32.12
CA ARG A 12 -13.73 39.71 31.66
C ARG A 12 -14.36 40.46 30.47
N SER A 13 -15.38 39.80 29.91
CA SER A 13 -16.36 40.19 28.87
C SER A 13 -17.06 41.54 29.04
N PRO A 14 -17.79 41.99 27.99
CA PRO A 14 -19.20 42.33 28.21
C PRO A 14 -20.19 41.83 27.13
N LYS A 15 -21.47 42.03 27.45
CA LYS A 15 -22.74 41.49 26.90
C LYS A 15 -23.35 42.36 25.78
N GLY A 16 -24.35 41.78 25.08
CA GLY A 16 -25.53 42.46 24.48
C GLY A 16 -25.37 42.88 23.01
N ALA A 17 -26.38 42.89 22.13
CA ALA A 17 -27.83 42.68 22.23
C ALA A 17 -28.40 42.43 20.81
N MET A 18 -29.56 41.76 20.73
CA MET A 18 -30.48 41.74 19.58
C MET A 18 -31.13 43.11 19.35
N PRO A 19 -31.73 43.39 18.18
CA PRO A 19 -33.19 43.26 18.09
C PRO A 19 -33.73 42.68 16.77
N ALA A 20 -35.00 42.32 16.85
CA ALA A 20 -35.84 41.66 15.86
C ALA A 20 -36.76 42.63 15.10
N SER A 21 -37.41 42.07 14.06
CA SER A 21 -38.72 42.48 13.50
C SER A 21 -38.69 43.71 12.58
N SER A 22 -39.56 43.92 11.58
CA SER A 22 -40.80 43.27 11.12
C SER A 22 -41.08 43.73 9.67
N ARG A 23 -41.59 42.86 8.81
CA ARG A 23 -42.97 42.87 8.24
C ARG A 23 -43.28 43.81 7.06
N ARG A 24 -43.91 43.16 6.06
CA ARG A 24 -44.98 43.63 5.14
C ARG A 24 -44.57 44.67 4.08
N GLY A 25 -45.04 44.62 2.85
CA GLY A 25 -46.03 43.75 2.21
C GLY A 25 -46.31 44.24 0.78
N GLU A 26 -46.89 43.35 -0.03
CA GLU A 26 -47.82 43.58 -1.15
C GLU A 26 -47.41 44.51 -2.31
N SER A 27 -47.23 44.00 -3.53
CA SER A 27 -48.24 43.47 -4.49
C SER A 27 -49.04 44.55 -5.23
N ARG A 28 -48.88 44.59 -6.57
CA ARG A 28 -49.88 44.73 -7.66
C ARG A 28 -49.26 45.47 -8.87
N ARG A 29 -49.11 44.81 -10.02
CA ARG A 29 -50.05 44.61 -11.16
C ARG A 29 -49.90 45.69 -12.26
N GLY A 30 -49.87 45.21 -13.50
CA GLY A 30 -49.98 45.97 -14.77
C GLY A 30 -49.29 45.18 -15.89
N GLU A 31 -49.93 44.15 -16.46
CA GLU A 31 -50.61 44.15 -17.79
C GLU A 31 -49.71 44.58 -18.97
N SER A 32 -49.29 43.62 -19.81
CA SER A 32 -49.87 43.26 -21.13
C SER A 32 -49.40 44.21 -22.26
N ARG A 33 -48.66 43.78 -23.29
CA ARG A 33 -49.18 43.04 -24.46
C ARG A 33 -48.06 42.72 -25.48
N ARG A 34 -48.28 41.60 -26.19
CA ARG A 34 -47.98 41.30 -27.62
C ARG A 34 -46.53 41.08 -28.09
N GLY A 35 -46.34 39.89 -28.67
CA GLY A 35 -45.78 39.75 -30.02
C GLY A 35 -44.61 38.77 -30.14
N GLY A 36 -44.71 37.82 -31.07
CA GLY A 36 -43.53 37.25 -31.73
C GLY A 36 -43.32 35.74 -31.60
N SER A 37 -43.91 35.02 -32.55
CA SER A 37 -43.53 33.66 -32.95
C SER A 37 -42.05 33.57 -33.34
N ARG A 38 -41.34 32.51 -32.91
CA ARG A 38 -40.40 31.73 -33.76
C ARG A 38 -39.90 30.47 -33.04
N ARG A 39 -40.02 29.36 -33.77
CA ARG A 39 -39.46 28.03 -33.48
C ARG A 39 -37.93 28.09 -33.45
N GLY A 40 -37.32 27.33 -32.55
CA GLY A 40 -35.88 27.07 -32.53
C GLY A 40 -35.54 25.97 -31.52
N ASP A 41 -35.02 24.86 -32.04
CA ASP A 41 -34.50 23.70 -31.32
C ASP A 41 -33.67 24.05 -30.08
N LYS A 42 -33.96 23.39 -28.96
CA LYS A 42 -33.02 23.26 -27.84
C LYS A 42 -33.00 21.82 -27.35
N SER A 43 -31.90 21.14 -27.66
CA SER A 43 -31.45 19.89 -27.09
C SER A 43 -31.58 19.88 -25.56
N PRO A 44 -31.90 18.73 -24.92
CA PRO A 44 -32.04 18.69 -23.49
C PRO A 44 -30.66 18.82 -22.83
N ALA A 45 -30.49 19.88 -22.06
CA ALA A 45 -29.37 20.04 -21.14
C ALA A 45 -29.33 18.81 -20.21
N ARG A 46 -28.17 18.13 -20.17
CA ARG A 46 -27.86 17.10 -19.17
C ARG A 46 -27.97 17.72 -17.78
N SER A 47 -29.11 17.53 -17.13
CA SER A 47 -29.27 17.75 -15.70
C SER A 47 -28.44 16.70 -14.97
N SER A 48 -27.22 17.07 -14.57
CA SER A 48 -26.48 16.29 -13.59
C SER A 48 -27.27 16.32 -12.29
N SER A 49 -28.00 15.24 -12.02
CA SER A 49 -28.82 15.08 -10.82
C SER A 49 -27.98 15.33 -9.56
N PRO A 50 -28.48 16.12 -8.58
CA PRO A 50 -27.78 16.40 -7.32
C PRO A 50 -27.33 15.13 -6.58
N ALA A 51 -28.11 14.05 -6.68
CA ALA A 51 -27.81 12.76 -6.08
C ALA A 51 -26.52 12.10 -6.61
N ARG A 52 -26.13 12.34 -7.87
CA ARG A 52 -24.90 11.78 -8.46
C ARG A 52 -23.64 12.54 -8.03
N ARG A 53 -23.74 13.85 -7.80
CA ARG A 53 -22.61 14.65 -7.27
C ARG A 53 -22.34 14.32 -5.80
N VAL A 54 -23.39 14.25 -4.97
CA VAL A 54 -23.27 13.90 -3.54
C VAL A 54 -22.65 12.51 -3.33
N SER A 55 -22.96 11.53 -4.20
CA SER A 55 -22.37 10.19 -4.17
C SER A 55 -20.87 10.17 -4.46
N ASN A 56 -20.39 11.02 -5.39
CA ASN A 56 -18.97 11.05 -5.76
C ASN A 56 -18.13 11.80 -4.73
N ASP A 57 -18.67 12.87 -4.14
CA ASP A 57 -17.99 13.62 -3.09
C ASP A 57 -17.92 12.81 -1.77
N ALA A 58 -18.98 12.06 -1.44
CA ALA A 58 -18.98 11.13 -0.32
C ALA A 58 -17.96 9.98 -0.51
N HIS A 59 -17.83 9.43 -1.73
CA HIS A 59 -16.86 8.37 -2.01
C HIS A 59 -15.41 8.88 -2.02
N LYS A 60 -15.15 10.08 -2.54
CA LYS A 60 -13.82 10.72 -2.45
C LYS A 60 -13.46 11.06 -0.99
N ASN A 61 -14.40 11.60 -0.22
CA ASN A 61 -14.20 11.85 1.21
C ASN A 61 -14.02 10.54 2.01
N TRP A 62 -14.67 9.46 1.58
CA TRP A 62 -14.48 8.11 2.15
C TRP A 62 -13.08 7.56 1.87
N LEU A 63 -12.61 7.59 0.62
CA LEU A 63 -11.26 7.14 0.25
C LEU A 63 -10.17 7.97 0.95
N ASN A 64 -10.37 9.29 1.06
CA ASN A 64 -9.46 10.16 1.80
C ASN A 64 -9.39 9.80 3.30
N SER A 65 -10.48 9.28 3.88
CA SER A 65 -10.53 8.79 5.27
C SER A 65 -10.18 7.30 5.42
N HIS A 66 -10.07 6.55 4.30
CA HIS A 66 -9.83 5.11 4.23
C HIS A 66 -8.78 4.76 3.19
N GLN A 67 -7.60 5.38 3.28
CA GLN A 67 -6.47 5.21 2.35
C GLN A 67 -5.97 3.75 2.22
N LEU A 68 -6.42 2.85 3.09
CA LEU A 68 -6.11 1.41 3.07
C LEU A 68 -7.18 0.57 2.38
N GLU A 69 -8.38 1.10 2.17
CA GLU A 69 -9.43 0.36 1.48
C GLU A 69 -9.21 0.47 -0.03
N GLY A 70 -8.97 -0.66 -0.68
CA GLY A 70 -8.69 -0.68 -2.11
C GLY A 70 -8.03 -1.97 -2.58
N ASP A 71 -7.65 -1.95 -3.84
CA ASP A 71 -6.89 -3.01 -4.51
C ASP A 71 -5.54 -2.48 -4.97
N GLY A 72 -4.60 -3.40 -5.22
CA GLY A 72 -3.23 -3.10 -5.61
C GLY A 72 -2.30 -3.09 -4.40
N LEU A 73 -1.15 -2.43 -4.55
CA LEU A 73 -0.13 -2.40 -3.52
C LEU A 73 -0.54 -1.46 -2.36
N LEU A 74 -0.99 -2.04 -1.25
CA LEU A 74 -1.40 -1.28 -0.06
C LEU A 74 -0.23 -1.02 0.88
N HIS A 75 0.71 -0.15 0.48
CA HIS A 75 1.93 0.14 1.24
C HIS A 75 1.69 0.77 2.61
N LEU A 76 0.56 1.46 2.81
CA LEU A 76 0.19 2.00 4.12
C LEU A 76 -0.01 0.92 5.19
N LEU A 77 -0.21 -0.35 4.79
CA LEU A 77 -0.32 -1.47 5.71
C LEU A 77 0.83 -1.51 6.74
N TYR A 78 2.07 -1.27 6.32
CA TYR A 78 3.23 -1.34 7.23
C TYR A 78 3.17 -0.28 8.33
N HIS A 79 2.61 0.90 8.03
CA HIS A 79 2.38 1.93 9.04
C HIS A 79 1.39 1.43 10.10
N HIS A 80 0.31 0.76 9.68
CA HIS A 80 -0.69 0.23 10.59
C HIS A 80 -0.18 -0.94 11.41
N LEU A 81 0.65 -1.81 10.84
CA LEU A 81 1.27 -2.91 11.58
C LEU A 81 2.28 -2.43 12.63
N TRP A 82 2.96 -1.31 12.34
CA TRP A 82 3.91 -0.68 13.26
C TRP A 82 3.21 0.11 14.39
N LYS A 83 2.05 0.72 14.10
CA LYS A 83 1.30 1.56 15.04
C LYS A 83 1.04 0.80 16.35
N LYS A 84 1.26 1.47 17.48
CA LYS A 84 1.11 0.84 18.79
C LYS A 84 -0.36 0.73 19.19
N ASN A 85 -0.76 -0.44 19.68
CA ASN A 85 -2.08 -0.68 20.27
C ASN A 85 -2.17 -0.08 21.69
N LYS A 86 -3.29 -0.32 22.39
CA LYS A 86 -3.51 0.14 23.77
C LYS A 86 -2.52 -0.47 24.78
N GLN A 87 -1.90 -1.59 24.43
CA GLN A 87 -0.87 -2.27 25.20
C GLN A 87 0.55 -1.79 24.82
N PHE A 88 0.67 -0.71 24.03
CA PHE A 88 1.93 -0.16 23.53
C PHE A 88 2.76 -1.14 22.68
N GLN A 89 2.10 -2.13 22.06
CA GLN A 89 2.73 -3.15 21.21
C GLN A 89 2.36 -2.93 19.74
N SER A 90 3.30 -3.23 18.83
CA SER A 90 2.98 -3.34 17.39
C SER A 90 2.10 -4.57 17.14
N CYS A 91 1.70 -4.82 15.90
CA CYS A 91 0.88 -5.97 15.55
C CYS A 91 1.50 -7.30 16.03
N PRO A 92 0.84 -8.03 16.94
CA PRO A 92 1.41 -9.23 17.55
C PRO A 92 1.67 -10.35 16.53
N GLY A 93 2.84 -10.97 16.61
CA GLY A 93 3.26 -12.06 15.73
C GLY A 93 3.60 -11.65 14.30
N ALA A 94 3.35 -10.40 13.91
CA ALA A 94 3.65 -9.90 12.57
C ALA A 94 5.16 -9.76 12.37
N ARG A 95 5.70 -10.49 11.39
CA ARG A 95 7.07 -10.29 10.89
C ARG A 95 7.01 -9.71 9.49
N ILE A 96 7.81 -8.69 9.26
CA ILE A 96 8.02 -8.09 7.93
C ILE A 96 9.51 -8.06 7.66
N PRO A 97 9.96 -8.36 6.43
CA PRO A 97 11.34 -8.11 6.05
C PRO A 97 11.59 -6.60 6.02
N ASP A 98 12.87 -6.20 5.97
CA ASP A 98 13.25 -4.82 5.74
C ASP A 98 12.49 -4.26 4.55
N THR A 99 11.67 -3.24 4.80
CA THR A 99 10.75 -2.68 3.81
C THR A 99 10.85 -1.16 3.83
N VAL A 100 11.35 -0.58 2.74
CA VAL A 100 11.39 0.86 2.50
C VAL A 100 10.22 1.24 1.61
N VAL A 101 9.39 2.15 2.07
CA VAL A 101 8.27 2.72 1.32
C VAL A 101 8.76 3.91 0.52
N TYR A 102 8.52 3.89 -0.79
CA TYR A 102 8.78 5.00 -1.70
C TYR A 102 7.47 5.72 -2.03
N GLU A 103 7.47 7.05 -1.88
CA GLU A 103 6.39 7.91 -2.36
C GLU A 103 6.98 9.17 -2.99
N HIS A 104 6.46 9.51 -4.17
CA HIS A 104 6.92 10.62 -4.99
C HIS A 104 8.43 10.56 -5.25
N ASN A 105 8.94 9.39 -5.67
CA ASN A 105 10.35 9.13 -5.98
C ASN A 105 11.33 9.09 -4.78
N PHE A 106 10.86 9.33 -3.55
CA PHE A 106 11.72 9.36 -2.36
C PHE A 106 11.35 8.30 -1.32
N PRO A 107 12.34 7.72 -0.62
CA PRO A 107 12.08 6.86 0.53
C PRO A 107 11.44 7.68 1.66
N ARG A 108 10.25 7.29 2.11
CA ARG A 108 9.46 8.01 3.14
C ARG A 108 9.47 7.32 4.49
N ALA A 109 9.55 6.01 4.51
CA ALA A 109 9.55 5.22 5.73
C ALA A 109 10.31 3.93 5.52
N TRP A 110 10.96 3.44 6.56
CA TRP A 110 11.59 2.13 6.56
C TRP A 110 11.16 1.37 7.80
N TYR A 111 10.48 0.25 7.57
CA TYR A 111 10.01 -0.67 8.60
C TYR A 111 10.85 -1.95 8.59
N ARG A 112 11.10 -2.51 9.78
CA ARG A 112 11.85 -3.76 9.97
C ARG A 112 11.24 -4.52 11.15
N TYR A 113 11.29 -5.84 11.11
CA TYR A 113 11.05 -6.68 12.28
C TYR A 113 12.32 -6.79 13.14
N GLU A 114 12.23 -6.43 14.42
CA GLU A 114 13.32 -6.57 15.38
C GLU A 114 13.14 -7.85 16.20
N ALA A 115 14.01 -8.84 15.96
CA ALA A 115 13.90 -10.15 16.61
C ALA A 115 14.06 -10.12 18.14
N LYS A 116 14.84 -9.17 18.68
CA LYS A 116 15.09 -9.04 20.13
C LYS A 116 13.82 -8.69 20.90
N ASN A 117 13.07 -7.72 20.37
CA ASN A 117 11.85 -7.19 20.99
C ASN A 117 10.58 -7.83 20.40
N GLN A 118 10.73 -8.68 19.39
CA GLN A 118 9.65 -9.31 18.64
C GLN A 118 8.59 -8.33 18.11
N GLU A 119 9.04 -7.14 17.71
CA GLU A 119 8.16 -6.06 17.27
C GLU A 119 8.58 -5.48 15.92
N ILE A 120 7.64 -4.79 15.28
CA ILE A 120 7.93 -3.99 14.11
C ILE A 120 8.42 -2.63 14.58
N VAL A 121 9.55 -2.18 14.05
CA VAL A 121 10.14 -0.87 14.30
C VAL A 121 10.17 -0.03 13.03
N LYS A 122 10.02 1.29 13.19
CA LYS A 122 10.20 2.27 12.12
C LYS A 122 11.55 2.96 12.33
N LEU A 123 12.43 2.86 11.36
CA LEU A 123 13.75 3.49 11.41
C LEU A 123 13.62 5.01 11.28
N SER A 124 14.54 5.72 11.94
CA SER A 124 14.64 7.19 11.87
C SER A 124 14.96 7.65 10.44
N GLY A 125 14.52 8.86 10.09
CA GLY A 125 14.73 9.45 8.77
C GLY A 125 16.20 9.53 8.33
N ARG A 126 17.14 9.58 9.29
CA ARG A 126 18.59 9.55 9.01
C ARG A 126 19.10 8.26 8.37
N PHE A 127 18.30 7.20 8.36
CA PHE A 127 18.64 5.92 7.74
C PHE A 127 17.98 5.76 6.36
N LEU A 128 17.22 6.76 5.89
CA LEU A 128 16.53 6.70 4.60
C LEU A 128 17.40 7.14 3.42
N ASP A 129 18.68 7.39 3.63
CA ASP A 129 19.61 7.64 2.53
C ASP A 129 19.99 6.35 1.79
N THR A 130 20.43 6.55 0.55
CA THR A 130 20.85 5.47 -0.35
C THR A 130 21.94 4.59 0.25
N SER A 131 22.90 5.14 0.98
CA SER A 131 24.03 4.38 1.52
C SER A 131 23.57 3.36 2.57
N HIS A 132 22.73 3.78 3.52
CA HIS A 132 22.19 2.87 4.53
C HIS A 132 21.27 1.80 3.93
N ILE A 133 20.41 2.19 2.99
CA ILE A 133 19.52 1.24 2.29
C ILE A 133 20.37 0.21 1.52
N CYS A 134 21.34 0.67 0.73
CA CYS A 134 22.22 -0.21 -0.04
C CYS A 134 22.97 -1.19 0.86
N ASN A 135 23.57 -0.70 1.95
CA ASN A 135 24.33 -1.55 2.89
C ASN A 135 23.46 -2.63 3.55
N SER A 136 22.21 -2.31 3.89
CA SER A 136 21.30 -3.25 4.54
C SER A 136 20.68 -4.26 3.59
N PHE A 137 20.33 -3.82 2.38
CA PHE A 137 19.64 -4.65 1.40
C PHE A 137 20.60 -5.46 0.52
N SER A 138 21.87 -5.09 0.41
CA SER A 138 22.89 -5.82 -0.37
C SER A 138 23.52 -7.01 0.36
N GLN A 139 23.09 -7.28 1.59
CA GLN A 139 23.60 -8.41 2.36
C GLN A 139 23.22 -9.73 1.68
N PRO A 140 24.14 -10.72 1.62
CA PRO A 140 23.86 -12.01 1.01
C PRO A 140 22.60 -12.66 1.56
N VAL A 141 21.84 -13.31 0.70
CA VAL A 141 20.71 -14.16 1.06
C VAL A 141 21.07 -15.60 0.71
N GLU A 142 20.83 -16.52 1.63
CA GLU A 142 21.19 -17.92 1.43
C GLU A 142 20.45 -18.52 0.23
N GLY A 143 21.19 -19.23 -0.62
CA GLY A 143 20.64 -19.98 -1.75
C GLY A 143 20.29 -19.15 -2.99
N THR A 144 20.59 -17.85 -3.03
CA THR A 144 20.34 -17.00 -4.20
C THR A 144 21.24 -15.76 -4.24
N ASP A 145 21.46 -15.21 -5.43
CA ASP A 145 22.09 -13.91 -5.65
C ASP A 145 21.10 -12.73 -5.58
N VAL A 146 19.79 -13.01 -5.47
CA VAL A 146 18.73 -12.00 -5.36
C VAL A 146 18.65 -11.51 -3.92
N VAL A 147 18.86 -10.20 -3.74
CA VAL A 147 18.97 -9.58 -2.42
C VAL A 147 17.75 -8.73 -2.05
N ALA A 148 17.03 -8.22 -3.05
CA ALA A 148 15.86 -7.37 -2.85
C ALA A 148 14.84 -7.54 -3.97
N LYS A 149 13.62 -7.06 -3.71
CA LYS A 149 12.56 -6.88 -4.71
C LYS A 149 11.88 -5.54 -4.52
N PHE A 150 11.40 -4.94 -5.59
CA PHE A 150 10.62 -3.71 -5.57
C PHE A 150 9.25 -3.95 -6.16
N LEU A 151 8.21 -3.74 -5.36
CA LEU A 151 6.82 -3.80 -5.81
C LEU A 151 6.33 -2.37 -6.00
N PHE A 152 5.63 -2.10 -7.08
CA PHE A 152 5.12 -0.76 -7.38
C PHE A 152 3.83 -0.82 -8.19
N SER A 153 3.07 0.26 -8.15
CA SER A 153 1.89 0.41 -9.00
C SER A 153 2.32 0.93 -10.36
N ALA A 154 1.90 0.26 -11.43
CA ALA A 154 2.17 0.64 -12.82
C ALA A 154 0.87 0.65 -13.61
N GLU A 155 0.76 1.49 -14.64
CA GLU A 155 -0.34 1.44 -15.58
C GLU A 155 -0.04 0.38 -16.66
N ASP A 156 -0.98 -0.53 -16.87
CA ASP A 156 -0.92 -1.51 -17.95
C ASP A 156 -1.20 -0.80 -19.29
N GLU A 157 -0.19 -0.77 -20.17
CA GLU A 157 -0.26 -0.11 -21.49
C GLU A 157 -1.41 -0.64 -22.36
N GLN A 158 -1.82 -1.90 -22.20
CA GLN A 158 -2.88 -2.49 -23.02
C GLN A 158 -4.28 -2.17 -22.50
N THR A 159 -4.45 -2.15 -21.17
CA THR A 159 -5.78 -2.02 -20.55
C THR A 159 -6.03 -0.65 -19.92
N GLY A 160 -5.01 0.18 -19.76
CA GLY A 160 -5.05 1.45 -19.02
C GLY A 160 -5.36 1.26 -17.53
N ARG A 161 -5.24 0.03 -17.01
CA ARG A 161 -5.55 -0.29 -15.60
C ARG A 161 -4.28 -0.22 -14.77
N TRP A 162 -4.42 0.25 -13.54
CA TRP A 162 -3.35 0.17 -12.57
C TRP A 162 -3.19 -1.26 -12.07
N VAL A 163 -1.97 -1.75 -12.16
CA VAL A 163 -1.56 -3.11 -11.82
C VAL A 163 -0.39 -3.06 -10.84
N THR A 164 -0.20 -4.12 -10.06
CA THR A 164 1.01 -4.25 -9.25
C THR A 164 2.07 -4.88 -10.12
N SER A 165 3.27 -4.30 -10.16
CA SER A 165 4.43 -4.82 -10.88
C SER A 165 5.55 -5.10 -9.88
N VAL A 166 6.46 -6.00 -10.25
CA VAL A 166 7.59 -6.40 -9.40
C VAL A 166 8.89 -6.43 -10.19
N GLU A 167 9.95 -5.90 -9.59
CA GLU A 167 11.34 -6.06 -10.02
C GLU A 167 12.12 -6.84 -8.96
N TYR A 168 13.00 -7.74 -9.40
CA TYR A 168 13.89 -8.50 -8.55
C TYR A 168 15.33 -8.08 -8.81
N PHE A 169 16.10 -7.88 -7.73
CA PHE A 169 17.43 -7.29 -7.82
C PHE A 169 18.50 -8.23 -7.27
N THR A 170 19.53 -8.45 -8.08
CA THR A 170 20.86 -8.81 -7.59
C THR A 170 21.50 -7.60 -6.90
N LYS A 171 22.64 -7.81 -6.23
CA LYS A 171 23.38 -6.72 -5.58
C LYS A 171 23.70 -5.56 -6.53
N ASP A 172 24.18 -5.87 -7.73
CA ASP A 172 24.59 -4.84 -8.70
C ASP A 172 23.37 -4.12 -9.28
N ALA A 173 22.30 -4.85 -9.59
CA ALA A 173 21.05 -4.26 -10.05
C ALA A 173 20.41 -3.35 -8.99
N LEU A 174 20.50 -3.72 -7.70
CA LEU A 174 20.04 -2.89 -6.60
C LEU A 174 20.86 -1.59 -6.51
N PHE A 175 22.19 -1.67 -6.68
CA PHE A 175 23.04 -0.48 -6.69
C PHE A 175 22.64 0.50 -7.79
N ILE A 176 22.39 0.00 -9.01
CA ILE A 176 21.91 0.80 -10.14
C ILE A 176 20.54 1.44 -9.82
N PHE A 177 19.60 0.66 -9.28
CA PHE A 177 18.28 1.16 -8.86
C PHE A 177 18.38 2.30 -7.84
N LEU A 178 19.27 2.18 -6.86
CA LEU A 178 19.39 3.16 -5.77
C LEU A 178 20.21 4.41 -6.14
N ASN A 179 21.20 4.30 -7.04
CA ASN A 179 22.12 5.41 -7.33
C ASN A 179 21.88 6.06 -8.69
N LEU A 180 21.51 5.28 -9.71
CA LEU A 180 21.49 5.76 -11.11
C LEU A 180 20.07 6.01 -11.64
N ARG A 181 19.06 5.30 -11.12
CA ARG A 181 17.68 5.47 -11.58
C ARG A 181 17.11 6.83 -11.11
N LYS A 182 16.76 7.69 -12.08
CA LYS A 182 16.24 9.04 -11.85
C LYS A 182 14.84 9.05 -11.25
N GLU A 183 13.98 8.14 -11.69
CA GLU A 183 12.56 8.08 -11.29
C GLU A 183 12.21 6.71 -10.71
N ARG A 184 11.56 6.74 -9.56
CA ARG A 184 11.04 5.58 -8.84
C ARG A 184 9.56 5.80 -8.60
N PRO A 185 8.69 4.91 -9.10
CA PRO A 185 7.26 5.00 -8.84
C PRO A 185 6.97 4.78 -7.35
N ASP A 186 5.73 5.08 -6.96
CA ASP A 186 5.24 4.77 -5.62
C ASP A 186 5.20 3.25 -5.42
N GLY A 187 5.78 2.80 -4.31
CA GLY A 187 6.00 1.37 -4.10
C GLY A 187 6.74 1.03 -2.83
N ILE A 188 7.18 -0.22 -2.75
CA ILE A 188 7.95 -0.75 -1.63
C ILE A 188 9.19 -1.49 -2.14
N LEU A 189 10.36 -1.12 -1.61
CA LEU A 189 11.58 -1.90 -1.75
C LEU A 189 11.68 -2.81 -0.53
N GLN A 190 11.78 -4.11 -0.78
CA GLN A 190 11.73 -5.13 0.25
C GLN A 190 12.94 -6.05 0.13
N ARG A 191 13.62 -6.32 1.26
CA ARG A 191 14.71 -7.29 1.29
C ARG A 191 14.16 -8.67 0.96
N PHE A 192 14.91 -9.42 0.16
CA PHE A 192 14.50 -10.76 -0.21
C PHE A 192 14.59 -11.69 1.01
N VAL A 193 13.48 -12.33 1.34
CA VAL A 193 13.42 -13.37 2.38
C VAL A 193 13.92 -14.67 1.77
N SER A 194 14.82 -15.40 2.44
CA SER A 194 15.31 -16.69 1.94
C SER A 194 14.15 -17.68 1.76
N ALA A 195 14.23 -18.54 0.75
CA ALA A 195 13.22 -19.57 0.55
C ALA A 195 13.59 -20.80 1.38
N LYS A 196 12.59 -21.48 1.94
CA LYS A 196 12.77 -22.79 2.60
C LYS A 196 13.30 -23.88 1.65
N THR A 197 13.08 -23.70 0.35
CA THR A 197 13.45 -24.65 -0.72
C THR A 197 14.31 -23.96 -1.76
N LYS A 198 14.93 -24.73 -2.66
CA LYS A 198 15.68 -24.18 -3.81
C LYS A 198 14.85 -23.30 -4.74
N HIS A 199 13.53 -23.46 -4.75
CA HIS A 199 12.60 -22.65 -5.54
C HIS A 199 11.99 -21.53 -4.69
N ASN A 200 11.74 -20.37 -5.32
CA ASN A 200 10.97 -19.33 -4.63
C ASN A 200 9.55 -19.82 -4.40
N SER A 201 8.98 -19.54 -3.23
CA SER A 201 7.57 -19.81 -2.97
C SER A 201 6.95 -18.74 -2.10
N GLN A 202 5.67 -18.50 -2.33
CA GLN A 202 4.84 -17.59 -1.55
C GLN A 202 3.54 -18.29 -1.16
N ILE A 203 2.90 -17.79 -0.11
CA ILE A 203 1.61 -18.25 0.37
C ILE A 203 0.64 -17.08 0.31
N GLN A 204 -0.46 -17.24 -0.40
CA GLN A 204 -1.56 -16.29 -0.42
C GLN A 204 -2.59 -16.68 0.64
N ALA A 205 -3.03 -15.72 1.44
CA ALA A 205 -4.17 -15.85 2.33
C ALA A 205 -5.30 -14.94 1.88
N ILE A 206 -6.48 -15.51 1.65
CA ILE A 206 -7.71 -14.79 1.34
C ILE A 206 -8.61 -14.93 2.57
N TRP A 207 -8.77 -13.84 3.31
CA TRP A 207 -9.45 -13.83 4.59
C TRP A 207 -10.76 -13.05 4.53
N SER A 208 -11.76 -13.57 5.24
CA SER A 208 -13.00 -12.90 5.64
C SER A 208 -13.43 -13.46 7.01
N PRO A 209 -14.35 -12.79 7.73
CA PRO A 209 -14.81 -13.27 9.05
C PRO A 209 -15.36 -14.70 9.07
N ARG A 210 -15.80 -15.23 7.94
CA ARG A 210 -16.40 -16.59 7.84
C ARG A 210 -15.47 -17.62 7.24
N VAL A 211 -14.49 -17.21 6.44
CA VAL A 211 -13.66 -18.10 5.63
C VAL A 211 -12.26 -17.53 5.53
N THR A 212 -11.27 -18.41 5.74
CA THR A 212 -9.88 -18.14 5.39
C THR A 212 -9.39 -19.24 4.46
N MET A 213 -9.00 -18.86 3.24
CA MET A 213 -8.39 -19.76 2.26
C MET A 213 -6.90 -19.47 2.18
N VAL A 214 -6.08 -20.52 2.19
CA VAL A 214 -4.62 -20.43 2.12
C VAL A 214 -4.12 -21.25 0.94
N GLN A 215 -3.38 -20.63 0.03
CA GLN A 215 -2.85 -21.26 -1.17
C GLN A 215 -1.35 -21.02 -1.26
N ARG A 216 -0.58 -22.02 -1.69
CA ARG A 216 0.87 -21.87 -1.89
C ARG A 216 1.18 -21.99 -3.38
N ARG A 217 2.10 -21.15 -3.84
CA ARG A 217 2.65 -21.20 -5.19
C ARG A 217 4.17 -21.22 -5.15
N SER A 218 4.78 -22.03 -5.99
CA SER A 218 6.23 -22.17 -6.11
C SER A 218 6.66 -21.89 -7.54
N ASN A 219 7.76 -21.18 -7.71
CA ASN A 219 8.39 -21.01 -9.01
C ASN A 219 8.93 -22.35 -9.52
N LYS A 220 8.94 -22.54 -10.84
CA LYS A 220 9.42 -23.76 -11.50
C LYS A 220 10.94 -23.78 -11.66
N HIS A 221 11.56 -22.61 -11.81
CA HIS A 221 13.01 -22.46 -11.90
C HIS A 221 13.62 -22.42 -10.50
N SER A 222 14.87 -22.88 -10.42
CA SER A 222 15.63 -22.85 -9.18
C SER A 222 16.22 -21.45 -8.95
N LEU A 223 16.32 -21.02 -7.69
CA LEU A 223 16.83 -19.70 -7.31
C LEU A 223 18.34 -19.52 -7.58
N ASP A 224 19.07 -20.62 -7.73
CA ASP A 224 20.50 -20.68 -8.05
C ASP A 224 20.77 -20.79 -9.56
N ASP A 225 19.73 -20.94 -10.40
CA ASP A 225 19.87 -21.04 -11.85
C ASP A 225 20.18 -19.68 -12.47
N LYS A 226 21.46 -19.42 -12.73
CA LYS A 226 21.97 -18.18 -13.32
C LYS A 226 21.72 -18.03 -14.82
N LEU A 227 21.24 -19.07 -15.49
CA LEU A 227 20.87 -18.99 -16.92
C LEU A 227 19.49 -18.35 -17.09
N VAL A 228 18.67 -18.38 -16.05
CA VAL A 228 17.34 -17.78 -16.00
C VAL A 228 17.42 -16.43 -15.29
N SER A 229 16.69 -15.44 -15.79
CA SER A 229 16.73 -14.09 -15.22
C SER A 229 16.21 -14.08 -13.76
N PRO A 230 16.67 -13.14 -12.91
CA PRO A 230 16.16 -12.98 -11.55
C PRO A 230 14.64 -12.88 -11.48
N TYR A 231 14.02 -12.19 -12.46
CA TYR A 231 12.58 -12.07 -12.55
C TYR A 231 11.92 -13.44 -12.73
N GLU A 232 12.30 -14.19 -13.77
CA GLU A 232 11.66 -15.45 -14.15
C GLU A 232 11.79 -16.54 -13.08
N ARG A 233 12.91 -16.59 -12.36
CA ARG A 233 13.12 -17.57 -11.27
C ARG A 233 12.55 -17.15 -9.91
N CYS A 234 12.12 -15.89 -9.77
CA CYS A 234 11.54 -15.40 -8.51
C CYS A 234 10.03 -15.20 -8.57
N VAL A 235 9.41 -14.91 -9.72
CA VAL A 235 7.97 -14.62 -9.75
C VAL A 235 7.10 -15.79 -9.26
N THR A 236 6.02 -15.48 -8.54
CA THR A 236 5.04 -16.45 -8.04
C THR A 236 3.61 -15.98 -8.31
N PHE A 237 2.91 -15.52 -7.27
CA PHE A 237 1.64 -14.81 -7.45
C PHE A 237 1.82 -13.44 -8.05
N ASP A 238 3.06 -12.94 -8.11
CA ASP A 238 3.46 -11.62 -8.52
C ASP A 238 3.96 -11.52 -9.98
N GLY A 239 3.60 -12.50 -10.81
CA GLY A 239 3.95 -12.53 -12.22
C GLY A 239 3.15 -13.56 -13.01
N PRO A 240 3.52 -13.80 -14.28
CA PRO A 240 2.82 -14.74 -15.14
C PRO A 240 2.77 -16.16 -14.56
N SER A 241 1.62 -16.81 -14.71
CA SER A 241 1.37 -18.14 -14.14
C SER A 241 2.22 -19.25 -14.76
N HIS A 242 2.78 -19.06 -15.96
CA HIS A 242 3.60 -20.11 -16.58
C HIS A 242 4.94 -20.34 -15.87
N TYR A 243 5.46 -19.35 -15.12
CA TYR A 243 6.70 -19.46 -14.35
C TYR A 243 6.55 -20.19 -13.01
N SER A 244 5.32 -20.42 -12.56
CA SER A 244 5.07 -20.98 -11.22
C SER A 244 3.91 -21.97 -11.23
N GLU A 245 3.77 -22.73 -10.15
CA GLU A 245 2.75 -23.77 -10.02
C GLU A 245 2.23 -23.83 -8.60
N ASP A 246 0.97 -24.22 -8.46
CA ASP A 246 0.34 -24.38 -7.16
C ASP A 246 0.94 -25.59 -6.44
N LYS A 247 1.20 -25.42 -5.15
CA LYS A 247 1.76 -26.45 -4.26
C LYS A 247 0.90 -26.59 -3.04
N LEU A 248 0.99 -27.75 -2.39
CA LEU A 248 0.35 -27.95 -1.10
C LEU A 248 1.01 -27.07 -0.03
N CYS A 249 0.17 -26.40 0.76
CA CYS A 249 0.59 -25.66 1.94
C CYS A 249 0.52 -26.59 3.16
N ALA A 250 1.59 -26.68 3.94
CA ALA A 250 1.61 -27.53 5.13
C ALA A 250 0.58 -27.03 6.17
N LEU A 251 -0.16 -27.95 6.80
CA LEU A 251 -1.23 -27.61 7.76
C LEU A 251 -0.75 -26.68 8.90
N PRO A 252 0.43 -26.89 9.53
CA PRO A 252 0.90 -25.96 10.57
C PRO A 252 1.10 -24.53 10.06
N SER A 253 1.63 -24.37 8.84
CA SER A 253 1.80 -23.05 8.21
C SER A 253 0.45 -22.41 7.91
N GLN A 254 -0.54 -23.19 7.45
CA GLN A 254 -1.89 -22.69 7.22
C GLN A 254 -2.53 -22.18 8.51
N GLU A 255 -2.43 -22.94 9.60
CA GLU A 255 -3.00 -22.54 10.89
C GLU A 255 -2.32 -21.29 11.44
N HIS A 256 -0.99 -21.22 11.39
CA HIS A 256 -0.25 -20.02 11.79
C HIS A 256 -0.67 -18.79 10.97
N ILE A 257 -0.83 -18.92 9.65
CA ILE A 257 -1.27 -17.82 8.78
C ILE A 257 -2.71 -17.38 9.12
N LYS A 258 -3.61 -18.30 9.46
CA LYS A 258 -4.96 -17.96 9.93
C LYS A 258 -4.92 -17.16 11.22
N GLN A 259 -4.10 -17.57 12.18
CA GLN A 259 -3.92 -16.83 13.44
C GLN A 259 -3.34 -15.43 13.20
N LEU A 260 -2.37 -15.30 12.29
CA LEU A 260 -1.85 -13.98 11.88
C LEU A 260 -2.94 -13.10 11.26
N CYS A 261 -3.79 -13.68 10.41
CA CYS A 261 -4.92 -12.93 9.84
C CYS A 261 -5.86 -12.39 10.93
N LEU A 262 -6.18 -13.19 11.95
CA LEU A 262 -6.98 -12.73 13.08
C LEU A 262 -6.28 -11.64 13.89
N SER A 263 -5.00 -11.83 14.20
CA SER A 263 -4.17 -10.81 14.87
C SER A 263 -4.16 -9.48 14.13
N PHE A 264 -4.07 -9.50 12.80
CA PHE A 264 -4.07 -8.28 11.98
C PHE A 264 -5.40 -7.54 12.07
N VAL A 265 -6.52 -8.27 12.03
CA VAL A 265 -7.87 -7.72 12.14
C VAL A 265 -8.11 -7.11 13.51
N GLU A 266 -7.74 -7.83 14.58
CA GLU A 266 -7.85 -7.34 15.96
C GLU A 266 -6.98 -6.10 16.19
N HIS A 267 -5.74 -6.14 15.69
CA HIS A 267 -4.82 -5.01 15.79
C HIS A 267 -5.38 -3.78 15.10
N PHE A 268 -5.85 -3.89 13.86
CA PHE A 268 -6.49 -2.81 13.10
C PHE A 268 -7.68 -2.19 13.83
N HIS A 269 -8.52 -3.04 14.42
CA HIS A 269 -9.65 -2.59 15.21
C HIS A 269 -9.21 -1.86 16.49
N SER A 270 -8.14 -2.33 17.12
CA SER A 270 -7.59 -1.72 18.34
C SER A 270 -6.94 -0.35 18.09
N THR A 271 -6.29 -0.16 16.93
CA THR A 271 -5.52 1.05 16.60
C THR A 271 -6.34 2.13 15.90
N ASP A 272 -7.28 1.73 15.04
CA ASP A 272 -7.98 2.64 14.13
C ASP A 272 -9.50 2.56 14.24
N HIS A 273 -10.03 1.65 15.08
CA HIS A 273 -11.47 1.39 15.23
C HIS A 273 -12.16 1.05 13.90
N LYS A 274 -11.39 0.46 12.98
CA LYS A 274 -11.82 0.02 11.66
C LYS A 274 -11.95 -1.50 11.66
N THR A 275 -13.04 -2.00 11.10
CA THR A 275 -13.30 -3.45 11.00
C THR A 275 -12.93 -3.93 9.61
N ILE A 276 -11.90 -4.77 9.49
CA ILE A 276 -11.60 -5.43 8.22
C ILE A 276 -12.69 -6.45 7.92
N THR A 277 -13.28 -6.38 6.73
CA THR A 277 -14.29 -7.34 6.28
C THR A 277 -13.71 -8.39 5.35
N ARG A 278 -12.65 -8.04 4.61
CA ARG A 278 -11.95 -8.92 3.68
C ARG A 278 -10.52 -8.43 3.47
N MET A 279 -9.58 -9.36 3.28
CA MET A 279 -8.21 -9.02 2.91
C MET A 279 -7.54 -10.13 2.11
N VAL A 280 -6.56 -9.75 1.29
CA VAL A 280 -5.69 -10.65 0.52
C VAL A 280 -4.24 -10.32 0.84
N LEU A 281 -3.58 -11.25 1.52
CA LEU A 281 -2.23 -11.10 2.05
C LEU A 281 -1.28 -12.12 1.42
N PHE A 282 -0.03 -11.73 1.25
CA PHE A 282 1.02 -12.60 0.72
C PHE A 282 2.11 -12.78 1.76
N PHE A 283 2.48 -14.04 1.97
CA PHE A 283 3.45 -14.46 2.97
C PHE A 283 4.58 -15.27 2.32
N LYS A 284 5.71 -15.35 3.02
CA LYS A 284 6.79 -16.30 2.71
C LYS A 284 7.25 -16.98 4.00
N VAL A 285 7.69 -18.22 3.87
CA VAL A 285 8.28 -18.98 4.97
C VAL A 285 9.77 -19.14 4.68
N ASP A 286 10.60 -18.73 5.63
CA ASP A 286 12.06 -18.86 5.52
C ASP A 286 12.55 -20.27 5.91
N ALA A 287 13.86 -20.48 5.84
CA ALA A 287 14.49 -21.76 6.20
C ALA A 287 14.33 -22.12 7.70
N ALA A 288 14.07 -21.13 8.56
CA ALA A 288 13.86 -21.30 9.99
C ALA A 288 12.37 -21.39 10.38
N ASP A 289 11.49 -21.65 9.41
CA ASP A 289 10.04 -21.77 9.57
C ASP A 289 9.34 -20.51 10.12
N ASN A 290 9.99 -19.35 9.97
CA ASN A 290 9.38 -18.07 10.29
C ASN A 290 8.46 -17.63 9.15
N VAL A 291 7.24 -17.22 9.49
CA VAL A 291 6.28 -16.64 8.53
C VAL A 291 6.51 -15.14 8.44
N TRP A 292 6.77 -14.65 7.23
CA TRP A 292 6.99 -13.25 6.92
C TRP A 292 5.84 -12.72 6.06
N LEU A 293 5.18 -11.65 6.52
CA LEU A 293 4.25 -10.91 5.69
C LEU A 293 5.02 -10.11 4.65
N LEU A 294 4.74 -10.37 3.38
CA LEU A 294 5.36 -9.69 2.26
C LEU A 294 4.61 -8.43 1.91
N TRP A 295 3.32 -8.52 1.56
CA TRP A 295 2.50 -7.38 1.12
C TRP A 295 1.00 -7.72 1.16
N CYS A 296 0.15 -6.70 0.97
CA CYS A 296 -1.31 -6.84 0.89
C CYS A 296 -1.80 -6.29 -0.46
N ASN A 297 -2.57 -7.10 -1.18
CA ASN A 297 -3.12 -6.73 -2.49
C ASN A 297 -4.53 -6.14 -2.43
N SER A 298 -5.28 -6.47 -1.39
CA SER A 298 -6.67 -6.07 -1.31
C SER A 298 -7.10 -6.03 0.14
N LEU A 299 -7.77 -4.96 0.54
CA LEU A 299 -8.32 -4.80 1.87
C LEU A 299 -9.66 -4.06 1.78
N ARG A 300 -10.64 -4.55 2.53
CA ARG A 300 -11.98 -3.96 2.62
C ARG A 300 -12.31 -3.68 4.06
N ILE A 301 -12.82 -2.48 4.31
CA ILE A 301 -13.18 -2.03 5.66
C ILE A 301 -14.70 -1.90 5.73
N ALA A 302 -15.29 -2.29 6.85
CA ALA A 302 -16.72 -2.13 7.03
C ALA A 302 -17.06 -0.63 6.99
N PRO A 303 -18.13 -0.24 6.27
CA PRO A 303 -18.64 1.12 6.38
C PRO A 303 -19.06 1.38 7.84
N PRO A 304 -19.17 2.65 8.26
CA PRO A 304 -19.65 2.97 9.59
C PRO A 304 -21.09 2.46 9.69
N LYS A 305 -21.55 2.14 10.91
CA LYS A 305 -22.86 1.50 11.16
C LYS A 305 -24.08 2.21 10.51
N PHE A 306 -23.92 3.44 10.03
CA PHE A 306 -24.94 4.25 9.36
C PHE A 306 -24.99 4.13 7.82
N GLN A 307 -24.10 3.37 7.17
CA GLN A 307 -24.08 3.20 5.71
C GLN A 307 -24.16 1.72 5.30
N SER A 308 -25.17 1.01 5.79
CA SER A 308 -25.43 -0.41 5.51
C SER A 308 -25.70 -0.76 4.03
N ASN A 309 -25.91 0.26 3.17
CA ASN A 309 -26.19 0.10 1.74
C ASN A 309 -24.94 0.30 0.83
N ALA A 310 -23.74 0.41 1.40
CA ALA A 310 -22.52 0.50 0.59
C ALA A 310 -22.32 -0.78 -0.25
N ARG A 311 -22.19 -0.63 -1.57
CA ARG A 311 -21.88 -1.74 -2.49
C ARG A 311 -20.64 -2.47 -2.00
N ARG A 312 -20.77 -3.76 -1.69
CA ARG A 312 -19.62 -4.62 -1.33
C ARG A 312 -18.73 -4.77 -2.55
N LEU A 313 -17.59 -4.09 -2.56
CA LEU A 313 -16.62 -4.20 -3.64
C LEU A 313 -16.07 -5.65 -3.70
N PRO A 314 -15.98 -6.26 -4.89
CA PRO A 314 -15.37 -7.58 -5.06
C PRO A 314 -13.90 -7.53 -4.63
N LEU A 315 -13.33 -8.68 -4.24
CA LEU A 315 -11.89 -8.78 -3.95
C LEU A 315 -11.09 -8.96 -5.23
N ASN A 316 -9.91 -8.32 -5.28
CA ASN A 316 -8.91 -8.67 -6.27
C ASN A 316 -8.06 -9.86 -5.79
N LEU A 317 -8.37 -11.05 -6.28
CA LEU A 317 -7.68 -12.31 -5.89
C LEU A 317 -6.44 -12.59 -6.73
N ALA A 318 -6.42 -12.10 -7.97
CA ALA A 318 -5.33 -12.27 -8.91
C ALA A 318 -4.86 -10.88 -9.28
N PRO A 319 -3.80 -10.38 -8.64
CA PRO A 319 -3.26 -9.10 -9.06
C PRO A 319 -2.90 -9.23 -10.54
N HIS A 320 -3.26 -8.22 -11.32
CA HIS A 320 -2.79 -8.14 -12.69
C HIS A 320 -1.32 -7.73 -12.64
N PHE A 321 -0.52 -8.27 -13.56
CA PHE A 321 0.91 -8.00 -13.62
C PHE A 321 1.30 -7.69 -15.05
N VAL A 322 2.21 -6.73 -15.19
CA VAL A 322 2.92 -6.48 -16.43
C VAL A 322 4.35 -6.94 -16.24
N THR A 323 4.84 -7.77 -17.16
CA THR A 323 6.27 -8.13 -17.18
C THR A 323 7.08 -6.84 -17.34
N PRO A 324 8.02 -6.52 -16.44
CA PRO A 324 8.88 -5.36 -16.63
C PRO A 324 9.54 -5.44 -18.01
N LYS A 325 9.52 -4.34 -18.78
CA LYS A 325 10.33 -4.24 -20.00
C LYS A 325 11.77 -4.52 -19.58
N ALA A 326 12.40 -5.53 -20.18
CA ALA A 326 13.82 -5.80 -19.96
C ALA A 326 14.55 -4.48 -20.12
N HIS A 327 15.12 -3.95 -19.03
CA HIS A 327 16.10 -2.90 -19.20
C HIS A 327 17.19 -3.53 -20.05
N VAL A 328 17.47 -2.88 -21.18
CA VAL A 328 18.64 -3.16 -22.01
C VAL A 328 19.81 -3.40 -21.06
N GLY A 329 20.52 -4.51 -21.29
CA GLY A 329 21.57 -5.02 -20.43
C GLY A 329 22.60 -3.97 -20.04
N PRO A 330 23.48 -4.31 -19.08
CA PRO A 330 24.31 -3.34 -18.39
C PRO A 330 25.11 -2.52 -19.39
N VAL A 331 24.95 -1.20 -19.36
CA VAL A 331 26.09 -0.33 -19.64
C VAL A 331 27.16 -0.82 -18.67
N SER A 332 28.26 -1.32 -19.21
CA SER A 332 29.32 -1.92 -18.40
C SER A 332 29.70 -0.94 -17.28
N ALA A 333 30.02 -1.45 -16.09
CA ALA A 333 30.48 -0.60 -14.99
C ALA A 333 31.68 0.28 -15.40
N ASP A 334 32.45 -0.17 -16.40
CA ASP A 334 33.57 0.56 -17.00
C ASP A 334 33.13 1.79 -17.82
N GLU A 335 31.99 1.74 -18.52
CA GLU A 335 31.44 2.89 -19.25
C GLU A 335 30.83 3.94 -18.30
N ALA A 336 30.21 3.51 -17.21
CA ALA A 336 29.64 4.44 -16.21
C ALA A 336 30.74 5.18 -15.42
N MET A 337 31.89 4.53 -15.16
CA MET A 337 33.04 5.20 -14.52
C MET A 337 33.79 6.13 -15.48
N ALA A 338 33.85 5.82 -16.78
CA ALA A 338 34.50 6.69 -17.77
C ALA A 338 33.80 8.04 -17.96
N GLN A 339 32.50 8.13 -17.70
CA GLN A 339 31.73 9.39 -17.80
C GLN A 339 31.81 10.29 -16.56
N THR A 340 32.46 9.84 -15.47
CA THR A 340 32.63 10.67 -14.26
C THR A 340 34.01 11.34 -14.20
N LEU A 341 34.88 11.14 -15.19
CA LEU A 341 36.23 11.70 -15.25
C LEU A 341 36.40 12.86 -16.25
N HIS A 342 35.31 13.32 -16.87
CA HIS A 342 35.34 14.41 -17.83
C HIS A 342 34.45 15.63 -17.52
N ASP A 343 33.90 15.72 -16.30
CA ASP A 343 33.24 16.92 -15.79
C ASP A 343 33.99 17.53 -14.59
#